data_AF-A0A7N0V2S8-F1
#
_entry.id   AF-A0A7N0V2S8-F1
#
_cell.length_a   1.000
_cell.length_b   1.000
_cell.length_c   1.000
_cell.angle_alpha   90.00
_cell.angle_beta   90.00
_cell.angle_gamma   90.00
#
_symmetry.space_group_name_H-M   'P 1'
#
loop_
_entity.id
_entity.type
_entity.pdbx_description
1 polymer ?
#
loop_
_entity_poly.entity_id
_entity_poly.type
_entity_poly.pdbx_seq_one_letter_code
_entity_poly.pdbx_strand_id
1 'polypeptide(L)'
;MEDEERGPQLSKRFMDDKGGGEVDYKSKAGTAWSHNFLNQKPWHPLSYPNQRRKWIAEQTHAQQQRRSEEVSREYSQEQEFFRQNALLSKKEKDKV
;
A
#
# COMPACT_ATOMS: atom_id res chain seq x y z
N MET A 1 59.55 30.39 28.06
CA MET A 1 59.26 30.99 26.74
C MET A 1 58.81 29.85 25.86
N GLU A 2 57.51 29.68 25.73
CA GLU A 2 56.85 28.96 24.63
C GLU A 2 55.55 29.72 24.39
N ASP A 3 55.34 30.04 23.13
CA ASP A 3 54.63 31.23 22.69
C ASP A 3 53.10 31.15 22.80
N GLU A 4 52.60 32.33 23.14
CA GLU A 4 51.26 32.85 23.00
C GLU A 4 50.78 32.77 21.54
N GLU A 5 49.80 31.91 21.23
CA GLU A 5 49.10 31.98 19.93
C GLU A 5 47.58 32.21 20.12
N ARG A 6 47.27 33.50 19.99
CA ARG A 6 45.97 34.14 19.92
C ARG A 6 45.22 33.72 18.66
N GLY A 7 43.93 33.36 18.79
CA GLY A 7 42.99 33.62 17.69
C GLY A 7 41.62 32.93 17.76
N PRO A 8 40.54 33.66 18.11
CA PRO A 8 39.19 33.30 17.70
C PRO A 8 38.88 33.96 16.33
N GLN A 9 38.60 33.19 15.28
CA GLN A 9 38.06 33.74 14.03
C GLN A 9 36.73 33.08 13.65
N LEU A 10 35.65 33.78 14.02
CA LEU A 10 34.34 33.68 13.38
C LEU A 10 34.48 34.13 11.92
N SER A 11 34.44 33.21 10.96
CA SER A 11 34.18 33.55 9.56
C SER A 11 32.88 32.91 9.08
N LYS A 12 31.80 33.65 9.33
CA LYS A 12 30.51 33.47 8.67
C LYS A 12 30.69 33.88 7.20
N ARG A 13 30.89 32.90 6.31
CA ARG A 13 30.71 33.09 4.87
C ARG A 13 29.43 32.37 4.47
N PHE A 14 28.37 33.16 4.40
CA PHE A 14 27.27 32.89 3.48
C PHE A 14 27.88 32.68 2.10
N MET A 15 27.66 31.52 1.49
CA MET A 15 27.74 31.37 0.04
C MET A 15 26.41 30.76 -0.39
N ASP A 16 25.70 31.61 -1.11
CA ASP A 16 24.38 31.44 -1.70
C ASP A 16 24.36 30.28 -2.72
N ASP A 17 23.20 29.63 -2.74
CA ASP A 17 22.43 29.26 -3.94
C ASP A 17 23.19 28.70 -5.15
N LYS A 18 23.02 27.39 -5.39
CA LYS A 18 22.62 26.85 -6.72
C LYS A 18 21.96 25.48 -6.61
N GLY A 19 20.64 25.49 -6.76
CA GLY A 19 19.94 24.66 -7.75
C GLY A 19 19.82 23.14 -7.53
N GLY A 20 18.59 22.70 -7.24
CA GLY A 20 18.09 21.41 -7.71
C GLY A 20 17.82 20.35 -6.64
N GLY A 21 16.57 20.29 -6.18
CA GLY A 21 15.87 19.03 -5.95
C GLY A 21 16.50 18.00 -5.01
N GLU A 22 16.66 18.31 -3.72
CA GLU A 22 16.59 17.27 -2.70
C GLU A 22 16.05 17.88 -1.41
N VAL A 23 14.83 17.47 -1.03
CA VAL A 23 14.32 17.74 0.31
C VAL A 23 15.18 16.91 1.26
N ASP A 24 16.15 17.56 1.91
CA ASP A 24 16.97 16.93 2.93
C ASP A 24 16.10 16.63 4.15
N TYR A 25 15.51 15.43 4.18
CA TYR A 25 14.66 14.93 5.27
C TYR A 25 15.42 14.72 6.59
N LYS A 26 16.72 15.02 6.62
CA LYS A 26 17.63 14.58 7.67
C LYS A 26 17.65 15.49 8.90
N SER A 27 17.03 16.66 8.85
CA SER A 27 17.14 17.66 9.93
C SER A 27 15.81 18.25 10.42
N LYS A 28 14.66 17.80 9.92
CA LYS A 28 13.34 18.32 10.33
C LYS A 28 12.45 17.28 11.03
N ALA A 29 12.96 16.70 12.11
CA ALA A 29 12.11 16.07 13.13
C ALA A 29 12.90 16.02 14.43
N GLY A 30 12.48 16.78 15.46
CA GLY A 30 13.05 16.66 16.79
C GLY A 30 13.04 15.21 17.24
N THR A 31 14.16 14.72 17.80
CA THR A 31 14.45 13.33 18.23
C THR A 31 13.35 12.35 17.82
N ALA A 32 13.26 12.07 16.52
CA ALA A 32 12.28 11.12 16.03
C ALA A 32 12.57 9.79 16.74
N TRP A 33 11.57 9.22 17.39
CA TRP A 33 11.71 7.92 18.02
C TRP A 33 12.21 6.94 16.97
N SER A 34 13.31 6.25 17.29
CA SER A 34 13.95 5.35 16.34
C SER A 34 12.92 4.33 15.83
N HIS A 35 13.01 3.97 14.56
CA HIS A 35 12.10 3.02 13.95
C HIS A 35 12.06 1.69 14.74
N ASN A 36 13.19 1.31 15.35
CA ASN A 36 13.29 0.17 16.25
C ASN A 36 12.37 0.29 17.49
N PHE A 37 12.34 1.46 18.15
CA PHE A 37 11.45 1.70 19.29
C PHE A 37 9.97 1.74 18.88
N LEU A 38 9.67 2.27 17.70
CA LEU A 38 8.31 2.33 17.19
C LEU A 38 7.77 0.95 16.80
N ASN A 39 8.58 0.06 16.25
CA ASN A 39 8.18 -1.30 15.87
C ASN A 39 7.76 -2.17 17.07
N GLN A 40 8.20 -1.84 18.28
CA GLN A 40 7.75 -2.48 19.52
C GLN A 40 6.30 -2.12 19.88
N LYS A 41 5.75 -1.06 19.31
CA LYS A 41 4.41 -0.59 19.63
C LYS A 41 3.35 -1.37 18.84
N PRO A 42 2.24 -1.76 19.47
CA PRO A 42 1.24 -2.66 18.86
C PRO A 42 0.50 -2.04 17.67
N TRP A 43 0.49 -0.71 17.57
CA TRP A 43 -0.15 0.04 16.49
C TRP A 43 0.78 0.34 15.32
N HIS A 44 2.08 0.06 15.44
CA HIS A 44 3.02 0.45 14.40
C HIS A 44 2.82 -0.40 13.15
N PRO A 45 2.62 0.21 11.96
CA PRO A 45 2.23 -0.52 10.75
C PRO A 45 3.30 -1.51 10.29
N LEU A 46 4.58 -1.22 10.58
CA LEU A 46 5.71 -2.08 10.23
C LEU A 46 6.03 -3.13 11.30
N SER A 47 5.26 -3.18 12.39
CA SER A 47 5.36 -4.28 13.35
C SER A 47 4.90 -5.59 12.69
N TYR A 48 5.65 -6.67 12.88
CA TYR A 48 5.34 -7.98 12.28
C TYR A 48 3.88 -8.45 12.51
N PRO A 49 3.28 -8.31 13.72
CA PRO A 49 1.87 -8.62 13.93
C PRO A 49 0.91 -7.86 12.99
N ASN A 50 1.18 -6.59 12.69
CA ASN A 50 0.35 -5.78 11.80
C ASN A 50 0.56 -6.15 10.34
N GLN A 51 1.80 -6.42 9.94
CA GLN A 51 2.09 -6.95 8.60
C GLN A 51 1.39 -8.29 8.37
N ARG A 52 1.40 -9.19 9.37
CA ARG A 52 0.67 -10.47 9.31
C ARG A 52 -0.84 -10.27 9.20
N ARG A 53 -1.43 -9.35 9.98
CA ARG A 53 -2.87 -9.03 9.88
C ARG A 53 -3.22 -8.51 8.49
N LYS A 54 -2.42 -7.58 7.96
CA LYS A 54 -2.58 -7.05 6.60
C LYS A 54 -2.52 -8.18 5.57
N TRP A 55 -1.50 -9.03 5.63
CA TRP A 55 -1.35 -10.17 4.73
C TRP A 55 -2.55 -11.12 4.77
N ILE A 56 -3.02 -11.50 5.97
CA ILE A 56 -4.19 -12.38 6.10
C ILE A 56 -5.43 -11.71 5.48
N ALA A 57 -5.65 -10.44 5.77
CA ALA A 57 -6.78 -9.70 5.21
C ALA A 57 -6.71 -9.65 3.68
N GLU A 58 -5.53 -9.40 3.11
CA GLU A 58 -5.29 -9.42 1.66
C GLU A 58 -5.59 -10.80 1.05
N GLN A 59 -5.12 -11.88 1.68
CA GLN A 59 -5.36 -13.24 1.22
C GLN A 59 -6.84 -13.62 1.31
N THR A 60 -7.52 -13.31 2.42
CA THR A 60 -8.95 -13.57 2.59
C THR A 60 -9.78 -12.78 1.58
N HIS A 61 -9.45 -11.51 1.35
CA HIS A 61 -10.12 -10.68 0.36
C HIS A 61 -9.93 -11.24 -1.06
N ALA A 62 -8.71 -11.61 -1.44
CA ALA A 62 -8.43 -12.23 -2.74
C ALA A 62 -9.20 -13.54 -2.94
N GLN A 63 -9.30 -14.38 -1.91
CA GLN A 63 -10.09 -15.61 -1.96
C GLN A 63 -11.59 -15.33 -2.12
N GLN A 64 -12.11 -14.35 -1.37
CA GLN A 64 -13.52 -13.96 -1.45
C GLN A 64 -13.88 -13.41 -2.83
N GLN A 65 -13.02 -12.59 -3.42
CA GLN A 65 -13.20 -12.08 -4.78
C GLN A 65 -13.27 -13.22 -5.80
N ARG A 66 -12.30 -14.15 -5.78
CA ARG A 66 -12.31 -15.32 -6.67
C ARG A 66 -13.57 -16.16 -6.54
N ARG A 67 -14.00 -16.47 -5.31
CA ARG A 67 -15.24 -17.21 -5.08
C ARG A 67 -16.45 -16.44 -5.61
N SER A 68 -16.50 -15.12 -5.43
CA SER A 68 -17.61 -14.31 -5.94
C SER A 68 -17.67 -14.29 -7.48
N GLU A 69 -16.51 -14.24 -8.14
CA GLU A 69 -16.39 -14.33 -9.59
C GLU A 69 -16.86 -15.70 -10.11
N GLU A 70 -16.44 -16.79 -9.46
CA GLU A 70 -16.86 -18.15 -9.78
C GLU A 70 -18.39 -18.31 -9.68
N VAL A 71 -18.99 -17.87 -8.57
CA VAL A 71 -20.46 -17.90 -8.38
C VAL A 71 -21.18 -17.07 -9.43
N SER A 72 -20.67 -15.87 -9.74
CA SER A 72 -21.28 -15.02 -10.78
C SER A 72 -21.23 -15.66 -12.16
N ARG A 73 -20.14 -16.37 -12.46
CA ARG A 73 -19.94 -17.08 -13.72
C ARG A 73 -20.92 -18.25 -13.84
N GLU A 74 -21.00 -19.09 -12.81
CA GLU A 74 -21.94 -20.23 -12.77
C GLU A 74 -23.39 -19.76 -12.91
N TYR A 75 -23.78 -18.74 -12.14
CA TYR A 75 -25.10 -18.15 -12.25
C TYR A 75 -25.39 -17.65 -13.68
N SER A 76 -24.45 -16.96 -14.31
CA SER A 76 -24.63 -16.49 -15.69
C SER A 76 -24.81 -17.63 -16.69
N GLN A 77 -24.11 -18.76 -16.51
CA GLN A 77 -24.23 -19.94 -17.36
C GLN A 77 -25.60 -20.61 -17.19
N GLU A 78 -26.06 -20.76 -15.95
CA GLU A 78 -27.40 -21.29 -15.66
C GLU A 78 -28.49 -20.39 -16.25
N GLN A 79 -28.41 -19.08 -16.05
CA GLN A 79 -29.36 -18.14 -16.62
C GLN A 79 -29.43 -18.23 -18.14
N GLU A 80 -28.29 -18.32 -18.81
CA GLU A 80 -28.25 -18.48 -20.26
C GLU A 80 -28.82 -19.83 -20.71
N PHE A 81 -28.51 -20.92 -20.01
CA PHE A 81 -29.10 -22.23 -20.27
C PHE A 81 -30.64 -22.21 -20.16
N PHE A 82 -31.20 -21.58 -19.13
CA PHE A 82 -32.65 -21.43 -19.00
C PHE A 82 -33.26 -20.59 -20.12
N ARG A 83 -32.58 -19.51 -20.57
CA ARG A 83 -33.03 -18.71 -21.71
C ARG A 83 -33.02 -19.51 -23.01
N GLN A 84 -31.96 -20.26 -23.28
CA GLN A 84 -31.84 -21.11 -24.48
C GLN A 84 -32.92 -22.20 -24.49
N ASN A 85 -33.15 -22.89 -23.37
CA ASN A 85 -34.22 -23.89 -23.26
C ASN A 85 -35.61 -23.28 -23.43
N ALA A 86 -35.86 -22.10 -22.86
CA ALA A 86 -37.12 -21.39 -23.06
C ALA A 86 -37.35 -21.03 -24.54
N LEU A 87 -36.30 -20.63 -25.27
CA LEU A 87 -36.37 -20.37 -26.71
C LEU A 87 -36.62 -21.65 -27.51
N LEU A 88 -35.97 -22.76 -27.16
CA LEU A 88 -36.20 -24.05 -27.81
C LEU A 88 -37.64 -24.53 -27.59
N SER A 89 -38.15 -24.48 -26.36
CA SER A 89 -39.53 -24.88 -26.04
C SER A 89 -40.58 -24.05 -26.79
N LYS A 90 -40.35 -22.74 -26.96
CA LYS A 90 -41.24 -21.88 -27.78
C LYS A 90 -41.22 -22.31 -29.24
N LYS A 91 -40.03 -22.52 -29.83
CA LYS A 91 -39.88 -22.98 -31.21
C LYS A 91 -40.53 -24.35 -31.47
N GLU A 92 -40.47 -25.26 -30.50
CA GLU A 92 -41.12 -26.57 -30.58
C GLU A 92 -42.65 -26.44 -30.58
N LYS A 93 -43.20 -25.56 -29.73
CA LYS A 93 -44.65 -25.30 -29.69
C LYS A 93 -45.18 -24.65 -30.97
N ASP A 94 -44.43 -23.75 -31.59
CA ASP A 94 -44.84 -23.08 -32.83
C ASP A 94 -44.80 -23.99 -34.07
N LYS A 95 -44.18 -25.17 -33.97
CA LYS A 95 -44.09 -26.16 -35.06
C LYS A 95 -45.21 -27.20 -35.10
N VAL A 96 -46.01 -27.30 -34.03
CA VAL A 96 -47.16 -28.21 -33.90
C VAL A 96 -48.42 -27.49 -34.37
#